data_AF-N8W266-F1
#
_entry.id   AF-N8W266-F1
#
_cell.length_a   1.000
_cell.length_b   1.000
_cell.length_c   1.000
_cell.angle_alpha   90.00
_cell.angle_beta   90.00
_cell.angle_gamma   90.00
#
_symmetry.space_group_name_H-M   'P 1'
#
loop_
_entity.id
_entity.type
_entity.pdbx_description
1 polymer ?
#
loop_
_entity_poly.entity_id
_entity_poly.type
_entity_poly.pdbx_seq_one_letter_code
_entity_poly.pdbx_strand_id
1 'polypeptide(L)'
;MGVHQTKKTVQDLDIINQLILGDTSNEKSGIYILPVFTCKVEIAAALFGLKYTFEQLGLHYSNANEKENGQLFFGVKQPKDCEDSVFNQNILKICHHFQITSKCLVSIQDDDADIKLDVNEEASQTTVKVKDAAEWLMTLFWEKFQNESLETFAITPANEYVAVAEPQTNMGRMARKLKADQIVKELDLTQINLPNGTT
;
A
#
# COMPACT_ATOMS: atom_id res chain seq x y z
N MET A 1 30.59 -8.96 4.29
CA MET A 1 29.51 -8.36 3.48
C MET A 1 28.88 -9.49 2.68
N GLY A 2 27.91 -10.17 3.27
CA GLY A 2 27.09 -11.14 2.55
C GLY A 2 25.98 -10.38 1.85
N VAL A 3 25.92 -10.46 0.53
CA VAL A 3 24.75 -10.02 -0.22
C VAL A 3 23.66 -11.02 0.11
N HIS A 4 22.70 -10.64 0.97
CA HIS A 4 21.48 -11.42 1.17
C HIS A 4 20.70 -11.37 -0.13
N GLN A 5 20.93 -12.33 -1.03
CA GLN A 5 20.11 -12.50 -2.22
C GLN A 5 18.77 -13.06 -1.77
N THR A 6 17.79 -12.18 -1.61
CA THR A 6 16.37 -12.52 -1.65
C THR A 6 16.13 -13.32 -2.93
N LYS A 7 15.78 -14.60 -2.78
CA LYS A 7 15.42 -15.45 -3.93
C LYS A 7 14.03 -15.02 -4.39
N LYS A 8 13.94 -13.93 -5.15
CA LYS A 8 12.71 -13.39 -5.75
C LYS A 8 12.03 -14.53 -6.51
N THR A 9 10.78 -14.85 -6.17
CA THR A 9 10.05 -15.87 -6.92
C THR A 9 9.33 -15.20 -8.09
N VAL A 10 9.18 -15.93 -9.20
CA VAL A 10 8.37 -15.46 -10.35
C VAL A 10 6.96 -15.08 -9.91
N GLN A 11 6.42 -15.81 -8.92
CA GLN A 11 5.12 -15.59 -8.33
C GLN A 11 4.99 -14.25 -7.58
N ASP A 12 6.03 -13.83 -6.83
CA ASP A 12 6.02 -12.52 -6.15
C ASP A 12 5.95 -11.37 -7.16
N LEU A 13 6.74 -11.48 -8.23
CA LEU A 13 6.76 -10.48 -9.31
C LEU A 13 5.42 -10.44 -10.05
N ASP A 14 4.81 -11.59 -10.31
CA ASP A 14 3.49 -11.64 -10.96
C ASP A 14 2.41 -10.97 -10.11
N ILE A 15 2.41 -11.17 -8.79
CA ILE A 15 1.46 -10.51 -7.87
C ILE A 15 1.64 -9.00 -7.90
N ILE A 16 2.88 -8.51 -7.79
CA ILE A 16 3.14 -7.06 -7.82
C ILE A 16 2.81 -6.48 -9.19
N ASN A 17 3.17 -7.18 -10.27
CA ASN A 17 2.80 -6.77 -11.62
C ASN A 17 1.28 -6.70 -11.77
N GLN A 18 0.52 -7.64 -11.22
CA GLN A 18 -0.95 -7.55 -11.20
C GLN A 18 -1.46 -6.38 -10.37
N LEU A 19 -0.85 -6.07 -9.23
CA LEU A 19 -1.20 -4.88 -8.46
C LEU A 19 -0.99 -3.60 -9.30
N ILE A 20 0.18 -3.49 -9.93
CA ILE A 20 0.63 -2.32 -10.71
C ILE A 20 -0.16 -2.17 -12.02
N LEU A 21 -0.33 -3.26 -12.75
CA LEU A 21 -0.83 -3.31 -14.12
C LEU A 21 -2.29 -3.78 -14.25
N GLY A 22 -2.87 -4.34 -13.18
CA GLY A 22 -4.11 -5.12 -13.25
C GLY A 22 -5.33 -4.37 -13.80
N ASP A 23 -5.27 -3.03 -13.86
CA ASP A 23 -6.33 -2.18 -14.42
C ASP A 23 -5.81 -1.09 -15.38
N THR A 24 -4.56 -1.18 -15.86
CA THR A 24 -4.01 -0.16 -16.76
C THR A 24 -4.65 -0.30 -18.15
N SER A 25 -5.76 0.41 -18.38
CA SER A 25 -5.92 1.11 -19.67
C SER A 25 -4.69 2.00 -19.86
N ASN A 26 -4.35 2.41 -21.09
CA ASN A 26 -3.22 3.31 -21.38
C ASN A 26 -3.38 4.74 -20.80
N GLU A 27 -4.00 4.86 -19.63
CA GLU A 27 -4.33 6.07 -18.91
C GLU A 27 -3.44 6.16 -17.66
N LYS A 28 -3.18 7.40 -17.24
CA LYS A 28 -2.43 7.68 -16.01
C LYS A 28 -3.08 6.97 -14.82
N SER A 29 -2.28 6.29 -14.01
CA SER A 29 -2.76 5.62 -12.80
C SER A 29 -1.81 5.81 -11.62
N GLY A 30 -2.37 5.82 -10.42
CA GLY A 30 -1.63 5.97 -9.17
C GLY A 30 -1.96 4.84 -8.20
N ILE A 31 -0.94 4.29 -7.56
CA ILE A 31 -1.09 3.22 -6.57
C ILE A 31 -0.26 3.56 -5.33
N TYR A 32 -0.92 3.57 -4.19
CA TYR A 32 -0.26 3.65 -2.89
C TYR A 32 -0.07 2.26 -2.31
N ILE A 33 1.15 1.93 -1.90
CA ILE A 33 1.46 0.73 -1.12
C ILE A 33 1.72 1.17 0.32
N LEU A 34 0.81 0.81 1.21
CA LEU A 34 0.80 1.23 2.60
C LEU A 34 1.07 0.02 3.52
N PRO A 35 2.15 0.02 4.33
CA PRO A 35 2.34 -0.95 5.39
C PRO A 35 1.31 -0.72 6.51
N VAL A 36 0.66 -1.79 6.96
CA VAL A 36 -0.41 -1.76 7.96
C VAL A 36 0.03 -2.53 9.20
N PHE A 37 0.71 -1.83 10.11
CA PHE A 37 1.19 -2.42 11.38
C PHE A 37 0.09 -2.48 12.45
N THR A 38 -0.79 -1.49 12.48
CA THR A 38 -1.86 -1.33 13.48
C THR A 38 -3.11 -0.76 12.82
N CYS A 39 -4.25 -0.79 13.52
CA CYS A 39 -5.49 -0.14 13.09
C CYS A 39 -5.99 -0.58 11.70
N LYS A 40 -5.73 -1.85 11.31
CA LYS A 40 -6.05 -2.37 9.98
C LYS A 40 -7.52 -2.21 9.61
N VAL A 41 -8.42 -2.38 10.57
CA VAL A 41 -9.87 -2.27 10.36
C VAL A 41 -10.26 -0.80 10.14
N GLU A 42 -9.67 0.12 10.89
CA GLU A 42 -9.92 1.55 10.81
C GLU A 42 -9.37 2.14 9.51
N ILE A 43 -8.15 1.77 9.11
CA ILE A 43 -7.56 2.19 7.82
C ILE A 43 -8.42 1.66 6.67
N ALA A 44 -8.82 0.39 6.70
CA ALA A 44 -9.74 -0.17 5.71
C ALA A 44 -11.10 0.55 5.70
N ALA A 45 -11.63 0.94 6.86
CA ALA A 45 -12.86 1.71 6.95
C ALA A 45 -12.71 3.13 6.38
N ALA A 46 -11.55 3.78 6.59
CA ALA A 46 -11.24 5.08 5.99
C ALA A 46 -11.23 5.00 4.46
N LEU A 47 -10.52 4.02 3.91
CA LEU A 47 -10.46 3.75 2.46
C LEU A 47 -11.85 3.45 1.90
N PHE A 48 -12.63 2.64 2.60
CA PHE A 48 -14.02 2.36 2.23
C PHE A 48 -14.90 3.62 2.24
N GLY A 49 -14.77 4.48 3.26
CA GLY A 49 -15.51 5.74 3.36
C GLY A 49 -15.20 6.69 2.20
N LEU A 50 -13.94 6.72 1.76
CA LEU A 50 -13.49 7.47 0.58
C LEU A 50 -13.83 6.79 -0.75
N LYS A 51 -14.42 5.59 -0.72
CA LYS A 51 -14.73 4.75 -1.90
C LYS A 51 -13.49 4.36 -2.70
N TYR A 52 -12.35 4.18 -2.04
CA TYR A 52 -11.12 3.73 -2.66
C TYR A 52 -11.06 2.20 -2.64
N THR A 53 -10.72 1.61 -3.78
CA THR A 53 -10.46 0.18 -3.89
C THR A 53 -9.04 -0.11 -3.43
N PHE A 54 -8.85 -1.24 -2.77
CA PHE A 54 -7.53 -1.66 -2.32
C PHE A 54 -7.40 -3.17 -2.30
N GLU A 55 -6.22 -3.64 -2.64
CA GLU A 55 -5.81 -5.03 -2.49
C GLU A 55 -5.07 -5.22 -1.16
N GLN A 56 -5.18 -6.41 -0.59
CA GLN A 56 -4.54 -6.75 0.68
C GLN A 56 -3.42 -7.76 0.41
N LEU A 57 -2.18 -7.37 0.70
CA LEU A 57 -0.98 -8.18 0.48
C LEU A 57 -0.37 -8.58 1.83
N GLY A 58 0.07 -9.82 1.95
CA GLY A 58 0.83 -10.34 3.07
C GLY A 58 2.30 -10.45 2.71
N LEU A 59 3.17 -9.98 3.59
CA LEU A 59 4.59 -10.28 3.58
C LEU A 59 4.85 -11.40 4.58
N HIS A 60 5.14 -12.61 4.08
CA HIS A 60 5.34 -13.80 4.90
C HIS A 60 6.81 -14.20 4.93
N TYR A 61 7.31 -14.55 6.12
CA TYR A 61 8.68 -15.00 6.30
C TYR A 61 8.77 -16.51 6.33
N SER A 62 9.75 -17.08 5.62
CA SER A 62 9.93 -18.52 5.41
C SER A 62 10.05 -19.38 6.67
N ASN A 63 10.54 -18.79 7.77
CA ASN A 63 10.78 -19.51 9.02
C ASN A 63 9.76 -19.19 10.13
N ALA A 64 8.67 -18.51 9.79
CA ALA A 64 7.70 -18.05 10.77
C ALA A 64 6.36 -18.79 10.68
N ASN A 65 5.71 -19.00 11.83
CA ASN A 65 4.34 -19.52 11.85
C ASN A 65 3.42 -18.58 11.05
N GLU A 66 2.73 -19.11 10.04
CA GLU A 66 1.82 -18.38 9.15
C GLU A 66 0.74 -17.57 9.90
N LYS A 67 0.41 -17.98 11.13
CA LYS A 67 -0.62 -17.39 11.97
C LYS A 67 -0.18 -16.13 12.73
N GLU A 68 1.11 -15.87 12.87
CA GLU A 68 1.61 -14.83 13.79
C GLU A 68 2.63 -13.85 13.17
N ASN A 69 3.14 -14.11 11.96
CA ASN A 69 4.27 -13.35 11.41
C ASN A 69 4.07 -12.98 9.93
N GLY A 70 2.94 -12.32 9.64
CA GLY A 70 2.68 -11.68 8.36
C GLY A 70 2.53 -10.18 8.52
N GLN A 71 3.31 -9.38 7.80
CA GLN A 71 3.09 -7.93 7.73
C GLN A 71 2.06 -7.65 6.64
N LEU A 72 0.97 -6.97 6.99
CA LEU A 72 -0.08 -6.59 6.05
C LEU A 72 0.31 -5.32 5.30
N PHE A 73 -0.01 -5.28 4.01
CA PHE A 73 0.09 -4.10 3.17
C PHE A 73 -1.22 -3.88 2.43
N PHE A 74 -1.60 -2.61 2.24
CA PHE A 74 -2.70 -2.23 1.36
C PHE A 74 -2.14 -1.60 0.08
N GLY A 75 -2.50 -2.19 -1.07
CA GLY A 75 -2.29 -1.61 -2.38
C GLY A 75 -3.53 -0.82 -2.80
N VAL A 76 -3.55 0.47 -2.51
CA VAL A 76 -4.70 1.37 -2.75
C VAL A 76 -4.60 1.97 -4.14
N LYS A 77 -5.59 1.69 -4.99
CA LYS A 77 -5.63 2.19 -6.37
C LYS A 77 -6.35 3.54 -6.41
N GLN A 78 -5.80 4.47 -7.18
CA GLN A 78 -6.45 5.74 -7.49
C GLN A 78 -7.74 5.49 -8.27
N PRO A 79 -8.89 6.01 -7.83
CA PRO A 79 -10.11 5.95 -8.63
C PRO A 79 -9.96 6.75 -9.94
N LYS A 80 -10.51 6.25 -11.04
CA LYS A 80 -10.41 6.89 -12.37
C LYS A 80 -10.87 8.34 -12.40
N ASP A 81 -11.92 8.66 -11.64
CA ASP A 81 -12.53 9.99 -11.59
C ASP A 81 -11.94 10.89 -10.47
N CYS A 82 -10.79 10.51 -9.89
CA CYS A 82 -10.16 11.25 -8.80
C CYS A 82 -8.86 11.91 -9.27
N GLU A 83 -8.74 13.23 -9.06
CA GLU A 83 -7.49 13.95 -9.35
C GLU A 83 -6.34 13.48 -8.46
N ASP A 84 -5.12 13.44 -9.00
CA ASP A 84 -3.91 13.00 -8.27
C ASP A 84 -3.70 13.79 -6.97
N SER A 85 -3.95 15.10 -7.02
CA SER A 85 -3.78 16.00 -5.87
C SER A 85 -4.72 15.61 -4.72
N VAL A 86 -5.99 15.33 -5.05
CA VAL A 86 -7.03 14.91 -4.10
C VAL A 86 -6.73 13.52 -3.56
N PHE A 87 -6.40 12.57 -4.45
CA PHE A 87 -6.02 11.22 -4.07
C PHE A 87 -4.82 11.24 -3.10
N ASN A 88 -3.76 11.96 -3.48
CA ASN A 88 -2.56 12.10 -2.68
C ASN A 88 -2.86 12.74 -1.30
N GLN A 89 -3.60 13.86 -1.28
CA GLN A 89 -3.98 14.50 -0.02
C GLN A 89 -4.78 13.58 0.89
N ASN A 90 -5.74 12.82 0.35
CA ASN A 90 -6.55 11.91 1.14
C ASN A 90 -5.72 10.77 1.75
N ILE A 91 -4.83 10.16 0.97
CA ILE A 91 -3.94 9.12 1.49
C ILE A 91 -2.97 9.69 2.53
N LEU A 92 -2.43 10.89 2.31
CA LEU A 92 -1.54 11.53 3.28
C LEU A 92 -2.25 11.90 4.59
N LYS A 93 -3.51 12.32 4.53
CA LYS A 93 -4.35 12.52 5.73
C LYS A 93 -4.54 11.21 6.48
N ILE A 94 -4.81 10.09 5.80
CA ILE A 94 -4.88 8.76 6.41
C ILE A 94 -3.55 8.42 7.07
N CYS A 95 -2.44 8.58 6.34
CA CYS A 95 -1.11 8.29 6.87
C CYS A 95 -0.80 9.13 8.11
N HIS A 96 -1.10 10.43 8.09
CA HIS A 96 -0.91 11.31 9.24
C HIS A 96 -1.78 10.88 10.44
N HIS A 97 -3.08 10.67 10.21
CA HIS A 97 -4.04 10.30 11.27
C HIS A 97 -3.68 8.98 11.95
N PHE A 98 -3.24 7.98 11.19
CA PHE A 98 -2.85 6.67 11.70
C PHE A 98 -1.35 6.51 11.95
N GLN A 99 -0.58 7.60 11.86
CA GLN A 99 0.87 7.61 12.09
C GLN A 99 1.65 6.60 11.20
N ILE A 100 1.22 6.43 9.95
CA ILE A 100 1.90 5.62 8.95
C ILE A 100 3.08 6.44 8.40
N THR A 101 4.28 6.14 8.87
CA THR A 101 5.53 6.86 8.53
C THR A 101 6.19 6.36 7.25
N SER A 102 5.81 5.17 6.78
CA SER A 102 6.38 4.55 5.60
C SER A 102 5.30 4.25 4.57
N LYS A 103 5.53 4.59 3.29
CA LYS A 103 4.56 4.48 2.20
C LYS A 103 5.28 4.58 0.86
N CYS A 104 4.70 3.98 -0.18
CA CYS A 104 5.20 4.09 -1.54
C CYS A 104 4.08 4.53 -2.47
N LEU A 105 4.30 5.56 -3.29
CA LEU A 105 3.43 5.94 -4.40
C LEU A 105 4.09 5.49 -5.70
N VAL A 106 3.37 4.71 -6.49
CA VAL A 106 3.72 4.37 -7.87
C VAL A 106 2.76 5.13 -8.78
N SER A 107 3.28 6.05 -9.58
CA SER A 107 2.53 6.79 -10.60
C SER A 107 2.96 6.33 -11.98
N ILE A 108 2.02 5.77 -12.73
CA ILE A 108 2.26 5.24 -14.07
C ILE A 108 1.75 6.26 -15.08
N GLN A 109 2.60 6.58 -16.06
CA GLN A 109 2.24 7.34 -17.22
C GLN A 109 2.95 6.75 -18.44
N ASP A 110 2.16 6.34 -19.44
CA ASP A 110 2.65 5.64 -20.63
C ASP A 110 3.45 4.36 -20.26
N ASP A 111 4.75 4.35 -20.52
CA ASP A 111 5.67 3.23 -20.25
C ASP A 111 6.60 3.49 -19.05
N ASP A 112 6.42 4.63 -18.38
CA ASP A 112 7.24 5.05 -17.24
C ASP A 112 6.45 4.97 -15.92
N ALA A 113 7.11 4.48 -14.89
CA ALA A 113 6.63 4.44 -13.51
C ALA A 113 7.50 5.37 -12.65
N ASP A 114 6.92 6.46 -12.18
CA ASP A 114 7.49 7.32 -11.15
C ASP A 114 7.18 6.72 -9.78
N ILE A 115 8.23 6.35 -9.04
CA ILE A 115 8.11 5.68 -7.75
C ILE A 115 8.65 6.63 -6.68
N LYS A 116 7.78 7.07 -5.78
CA LYS A 116 8.10 7.88 -4.60
C LYS A 116 8.00 7.02 -3.37
N LEU A 117 9.10 6.90 -2.65
CA LEU A 117 9.23 6.11 -1.45
C LEU A 117 9.49 7.05 -0.28
N ASP A 118 8.64 6.99 0.73
CA ASP A 118 8.92 7.58 2.03
C ASP A 118 9.05 6.43 3.04
N VAL A 119 10.18 6.31 3.73
CA VAL A 119 10.36 5.34 4.82
C VAL A 119 10.88 6.07 6.03
N ASN A 120 10.14 6.05 7.14
CA ASN A 120 10.53 6.71 8.38
C ASN A 120 10.98 8.17 8.16
N GLU A 121 10.20 8.92 7.35
CA GLU A 121 10.45 10.33 7.00
C GLU A 121 11.64 10.58 6.05
N GLU A 122 12.31 9.54 5.56
CA GLU A 122 13.29 9.64 4.47
C GLU A 122 12.60 9.45 3.11
N ALA A 123 12.59 10.51 2.30
CA ALA A 123 12.01 10.51 0.97
C ALA A 123 13.06 10.15 -0.10
N SER A 124 12.71 9.25 -1.01
CA SER A 124 13.44 8.99 -2.25
C SER A 124 12.47 8.89 -3.42
N GLN A 125 12.97 9.21 -4.62
CA GLN A 125 12.18 9.15 -5.84
C GLN A 125 13.04 8.58 -6.97
N THR A 126 12.43 7.78 -7.82
CA THR A 126 13.04 7.27 -9.04
C THR A 126 12.01 7.16 -10.14
N THR A 127 12.47 7.08 -11.38
CA THR A 127 11.65 6.71 -12.52
C THR A 127 12.24 5.47 -13.17
N VAL A 128 11.41 4.46 -13.42
CA VAL A 128 11.79 3.21 -14.08
C VAL A 128 10.79 2.88 -15.19
N LYS A 129 11.12 1.93 -16.05
CA LYS A 129 10.10 1.38 -16.96
C LYS A 129 9.07 0.59 -16.18
N VAL A 130 7.81 0.66 -16.60
CA VAL A 130 6.71 -0.04 -15.93
C VAL A 130 7.00 -1.54 -15.78
N LYS A 131 7.56 -2.18 -16.81
CA LYS A 131 7.99 -3.59 -16.79
C LYS A 131 9.04 -3.92 -15.71
N ASP A 132 9.81 -2.94 -15.26
CA ASP A 132 10.89 -3.09 -14.28
C ASP A 132 10.42 -2.65 -12.86
N ALA A 133 9.22 -2.07 -12.74
CA ALA A 133 8.72 -1.49 -11.48
C ALA A 133 8.53 -2.55 -10.38
N ALA A 134 7.98 -3.72 -10.70
CA ALA A 134 7.83 -4.80 -9.73
C ALA A 134 9.17 -5.27 -9.18
N GLU A 135 10.18 -5.40 -10.04
CA GLU A 135 11.52 -5.78 -9.61
C GLU A 135 12.15 -4.71 -8.72
N TRP A 136 11.99 -3.44 -9.07
CA TRP A 136 12.47 -2.32 -8.28
C TRP A 136 11.85 -2.33 -6.87
N LEU A 137 10.52 -2.47 -6.76
CA LEU A 137 9.84 -2.49 -5.47
C LEU A 137 10.27 -3.69 -4.62
N MET A 138 10.43 -4.88 -5.22
CA MET A 138 10.95 -6.06 -4.50
C MET A 138 12.33 -5.80 -3.89
N THR A 139 13.18 -5.07 -4.61
CA THR A 139 14.57 -4.85 -4.21
C THR A 139 14.71 -3.69 -3.23
N LEU A 140 13.87 -2.66 -3.30
CA LEU A 140 14.13 -1.41 -2.58
C LEU A 140 13.02 -1.01 -1.62
N PHE A 141 11.78 -1.40 -1.89
CA PHE A 141 10.66 -1.11 -0.99
C PHE A 141 10.51 -2.20 0.07
N TRP A 142 10.26 -3.45 -0.33
CA TRP A 142 9.98 -4.52 0.62
C TRP A 142 11.19 -4.96 1.45
N GLU A 143 12.41 -4.80 0.93
CA GLU A 143 13.64 -5.01 1.73
C GLU A 143 13.69 -4.10 2.97
N LYS A 144 13.08 -2.91 2.93
CA LYS A 144 13.03 -1.99 4.09
C LYS A 144 12.15 -2.49 5.23
N PHE A 145 11.27 -3.46 4.96
CA PHE A 145 10.38 -4.05 5.94
C PHE A 145 10.81 -5.45 6.34
N GLN A 146 11.91 -5.97 5.77
CA GLN A 146 12.45 -7.27 6.12
C GLN A 146 12.93 -7.27 7.57
N ASN A 147 12.55 -8.29 8.32
CA ASN A 147 13.11 -8.54 9.63
C ASN A 147 14.52 -9.16 9.49
N GLU A 148 15.55 -8.51 10.04
CA GLU A 148 16.95 -8.96 9.97
C GLU A 148 17.16 -10.39 10.48
N SER A 149 16.28 -10.90 11.35
CA SER A 149 16.33 -12.27 11.88
C SER A 149 15.70 -13.33 10.95
N LEU A 150 15.06 -12.93 9.86
CA LEU A 150 14.34 -13.81 8.93
C LEU A 150 14.91 -13.68 7.51
N GLU A 151 15.54 -14.75 7.04
CA GLU A 151 16.40 -14.73 5.85
C GLU A 151 15.68 -14.49 4.52
N THR A 152 14.42 -14.90 4.40
CA THR A 152 13.64 -14.72 3.17
C THR A 152 12.18 -14.40 3.45
N PHE A 153 11.62 -13.50 2.63
CA PHE A 153 10.20 -13.17 2.61
C PHE A 153 9.59 -13.55 1.26
N ALA A 154 8.27 -13.79 1.26
CA ALA A 154 7.43 -13.94 0.07
C ALA A 154 6.27 -12.95 0.18
N ILE A 155 5.82 -12.45 -0.97
CA ILE A 155 4.63 -11.61 -1.06
C ILE A 155 3.49 -12.48 -1.57
N THR A 156 2.43 -12.54 -0.79
CA THR A 156 1.23 -13.30 -1.16
C THR A 156 0.00 -12.41 -1.07
N PRO A 157 -1.11 -12.77 -1.72
CA PRO A 157 -2.41 -12.25 -1.30
C PRO A 157 -2.57 -12.46 0.21
N ALA A 158 -3.16 -11.50 0.91
CA ALA A 158 -3.37 -11.62 2.35
C ALA A 158 -4.29 -12.82 2.64
N ASN A 159 -3.81 -13.71 3.51
CA ASN A 159 -4.59 -14.86 3.95
C ASN A 159 -5.71 -14.45 4.93
N GLU A 160 -6.62 -15.37 5.23
CA GLU A 160 -7.77 -15.13 6.12
C GLU A 160 -7.41 -14.68 7.55
N TYR A 161 -6.19 -14.97 8.02
CA TYR A 161 -5.73 -14.63 9.37
C TYR A 161 -5.23 -13.18 9.46
N VAL A 162 -4.64 -12.67 8.37
CA VAL A 162 -4.06 -11.33 8.33
C VAL A 162 -5.04 -10.32 7.74
N ALA A 163 -5.81 -10.72 6.72
CA ALA A 163 -6.73 -9.86 5.98
C ALA A 163 -7.82 -9.24 6.87
N VAL A 164 -8.23 -8.03 6.51
CA VAL A 164 -9.45 -7.40 6.99
C VAL A 164 -10.63 -8.02 6.24
N ALA A 165 -11.36 -8.90 6.92
CA ALA A 165 -12.55 -9.52 6.36
C ALA A 165 -13.67 -8.51 6.10
N GLU A 166 -14.44 -8.73 5.04
CA GLU A 166 -15.68 -8.00 4.78
C GLU A 166 -16.77 -8.37 5.80
N PRO A 167 -17.66 -7.42 6.17
CA PRO A 167 -18.73 -7.72 7.10
C PRO A 167 -19.80 -8.59 6.43
N GLN A 168 -20.03 -9.77 7.00
CA GLN A 168 -20.98 -10.76 6.47
C GLN A 168 -22.43 -10.48 6.85
N THR A 169 -22.67 -9.62 7.85
CA THR A 169 -24.02 -9.30 8.34
C THR A 169 -24.42 -7.87 8.02
N ASN A 170 -25.72 -7.61 7.90
CA ASN A 170 -26.26 -6.26 7.68
C ASN A 170 -25.85 -5.29 8.82
N MET A 171 -25.89 -5.77 10.08
CA MET A 171 -25.42 -4.97 11.22
C MET A 171 -23.91 -4.68 11.12
N GLY A 172 -23.09 -5.65 10.72
CA GLY A 172 -21.66 -5.45 10.52
C GLY A 172 -21.37 -4.44 9.42
N ARG A 173 -22.13 -4.48 8.31
CA ARG A 173 -22.03 -3.50 7.22
C ARG A 173 -22.40 -2.10 7.69
N MET A 174 -23.47 -1.97 8.47
CA MET A 174 -23.89 -0.70 9.06
C MET A 174 -22.85 -0.14 10.04
N ALA A 175 -22.31 -0.98 10.93
CA ALA A 175 -21.28 -0.58 11.88
C ALA A 175 -20.00 -0.10 11.16
N ARG A 176 -19.56 -0.81 10.11
CA ARG A 176 -18.42 -0.40 9.30
C ARG A 176 -18.67 0.91 8.58
N LYS A 177 -19.88 1.11 8.04
CA LYS A 177 -20.26 2.38 7.41
C LYS A 177 -20.23 3.55 8.40
N LEU A 178 -20.82 3.38 9.59
CA LEU A 178 -20.80 4.42 10.64
C LEU A 178 -19.38 4.77 11.06
N LYS A 179 -18.50 3.77 11.22
CA LYS A 179 -17.09 3.98 11.53
C LYS A 179 -16.36 4.71 10.40
N ALA A 180 -16.62 4.34 9.14
CA ALA A 180 -16.07 5.00 7.97
C ALA A 180 -16.50 6.48 7.91
N ASP A 181 -17.80 6.76 8.07
CA ASP A 181 -18.34 8.12 8.06
C ASP A 181 -17.74 8.98 9.18
N GLN A 182 -17.47 8.40 10.35
CA GLN A 182 -16.78 9.08 11.44
C GLN A 182 -15.33 9.42 11.07
N ILE A 183 -14.55 8.43 10.59
CA ILE A 183 -13.14 8.63 10.26
C ILE A 183 -12.99 9.65 9.13
N VAL A 184 -13.82 9.59 8.09
CA VAL A 184 -13.77 10.55 6.98
C VAL A 184 -13.96 11.99 7.48
N LYS A 185 -14.90 12.22 8.42
CA LYS A 185 -15.06 13.54 9.05
C LYS A 185 -13.81 13.97 9.82
N GLU A 186 -13.16 13.07 10.53
CA GLU A 186 -11.91 13.35 11.25
C GLU A 186 -10.76 13.69 10.27
N LEU A 187 -10.69 12.99 9.13
CA LEU A 187 -9.73 13.27 8.06
C LEU A 187 -9.98 14.62 7.36
N ASP A 188 -11.24 15.00 7.15
CA ASP A 188 -11.60 16.29 6.56
C ASP A 188 -11.12 17.47 7.43
N LEU A 189 -11.14 17.29 8.75
CA LEU A 189 -10.63 18.27 9.72
C LEU A 189 -9.10 18.27 9.84
N THR A 190 -8.42 17.25 9.32
CA THR A 190 -6.97 17.12 9.40
C THR A 190 -6.31 18.08 8.39
N GLN A 191 -5.53 19.02 8.90
CA GLN A 191 -4.68 19.89 8.08
C GLN A 191 -3.30 19.26 7.92
N ILE A 192 -2.89 19.04 6.67
CA ILE A 192 -1.53 18.60 6.33
C ILE A 192 -0.84 19.71 5.54
N ASN A 193 0.33 20.14 5.99
CA ASN A 193 1.20 21.00 5.20
C ASN A 193 1.98 20.10 4.25
N LEU A 194 1.56 20.07 2.98
CA LEU A 194 2.34 19.44 1.93
C LEU A 194 3.61 20.27 1.72
N PRO A 195 4.82 19.66 1.66
CA PRO A 195 5.95 20.36 1.09
C PRO A 195 5.58 20.70 -0.36
N ASN A 196 5.63 21.98 -0.69
CA ASN A 196 5.36 22.46 -2.05
C ASN A 196 6.25 21.67 -3.01
N GLY A 197 5.64 20.86 -3.88
CA GLY A 197 6.37 20.18 -4.95
C GLY A 197 7.07 21.22 -5.80
N THR A 198 8.40 21.19 -5.83
CA THR A 198 9.18 21.89 -6.83
C THR A 198 8.80 21.33 -8.19
N THR A 199 8.11 22.16 -8.95
CA THR A 199 7.97 22.11 -10.41
C THR A 199 9.31 21.93 -11.11
#